data_AF-A0AA38NZM7-F1
#
_entry.id   AF-A0AA38NZM7-F1
#
_cell.length_a   1.000
_cell.length_b   1.000
_cell.length_c   1.000
_cell.angle_alpha   90.00
_cell.angle_beta   90.00
_cell.angle_gamma   90.00
#
_symmetry.space_group_name_H-M   'P 1'
#
loop_
_entity.id
_entity.type
_entity.pdbx_description
1 polymer ?
#
loop_
_entity_poly.entity_id
_entity_poly.type
_entity_poly.pdbx_seq_one_letter_code
_entity_poly.pdbx_strand_id
1 'polypeptide(L)'
;MDSSIETAENNHLVLRIPKRKLHMSPQMDNDNKTRCDRCRKKNLKCNKAVPSCQNCEGAKECKYTLQNHSHRGIPRCATCQKYGLKCDRDMPACNQCQLQGKPAQCAYLPRRRRNAEEKITFEDDIGTTAGTILKLGFIDKSEPLQSTIQHQVPPSSSSLNPIRRFTTTSPSDYQGGSNSNHRDSDARSTRGSARGVSASSSNRPQQKLDDESTLNKSQPSLPQFAPLPSVILQTLSEVRYTADMPNRELFNKNIKGFLKTLMPEMQESASLSSTAYAGVAKYLVTGEIPPQVSPFLQTWMTTHRLLPGSQTHPLILIPRDPIPENLALSLQQYQADPARYTHGDGMTLPEQSIFDRLPVQDELYDILAYAHRTHQNSTNMTDEVRRMGFAHITWPMADIFVHLCPVCAPKDSDSGESLQDD
;
A
#
# COMPACT_ATOMS: atom_id res chain seq x y z
N MET A 1 -87.63 12.71 -19.83
CA MET A 1 -87.45 11.62 -20.80
C MET A 1 -86.22 12.00 -21.60
N ASP A 2 -85.04 11.76 -21.00
CA ASP A 2 -84.20 10.55 -21.25
C ASP A 2 -83.55 10.67 -22.63
N SER A 3 -82.25 10.48 -22.84
CA SER A 3 -81.10 10.18 -21.99
C SER A 3 -79.85 10.49 -22.80
N SER A 4 -78.75 10.72 -22.10
CA SER A 4 -77.35 10.81 -22.53
C SER A 4 -76.91 9.81 -23.59
N ILE A 5 -75.91 10.17 -24.38
CA ILE A 5 -74.68 9.37 -24.66
C ILE A 5 -73.59 10.36 -25.13
N GLU A 6 -72.57 10.52 -24.28
CA GLU A 6 -71.28 11.12 -24.59
C GLU A 6 -70.39 10.06 -25.25
N THR A 7 -69.71 10.40 -26.35
CA THR A 7 -68.64 9.58 -26.92
C THR A 7 -67.38 10.43 -27.19
N ALA A 8 -66.45 10.28 -26.25
CA ALA A 8 -65.00 10.13 -26.39
C ALA A 8 -64.23 11.04 -27.36
N GLU A 9 -63.49 11.97 -26.77
CA GLU A 9 -62.40 12.75 -27.37
C GLU A 9 -61.21 11.86 -27.76
N ASN A 10 -60.82 11.93 -29.03
CA ASN A 10 -59.57 11.41 -29.58
C ASN A 10 -58.41 12.35 -29.22
N ASN A 11 -57.72 12.11 -28.10
CA ASN A 11 -56.45 12.78 -27.77
C ASN A 11 -55.26 11.96 -28.26
N HIS A 12 -54.80 12.26 -29.48
CA HIS A 12 -53.59 11.70 -30.08
C HIS A 12 -52.35 12.34 -29.45
N LEU A 13 -51.63 11.59 -28.60
CA LEU A 13 -50.35 12.02 -28.01
C LEU A 13 -49.27 12.16 -29.09
N VAL A 14 -49.04 13.39 -29.54
CA VAL A 14 -47.88 13.76 -30.37
C VAL A 14 -46.66 13.92 -29.46
N LEU A 15 -45.85 12.86 -29.33
CA LEU A 15 -44.53 12.91 -28.71
C LEU A 15 -43.59 13.76 -29.58
N ARG A 16 -43.43 15.04 -29.24
CA ARG A 16 -42.37 15.90 -29.78
C ARG A 16 -41.02 15.47 -29.19
N ILE A 17 -40.30 14.61 -29.92
CA ILE A 17 -38.88 14.32 -29.64
C ILE A 17 -38.08 15.61 -29.87
N PRO A 18 -37.39 16.16 -28.85
CA PRO A 18 -36.54 17.33 -29.05
C PRO A 18 -35.42 16.97 -30.02
N LYS A 19 -35.27 17.74 -31.10
CA LYS A 19 -34.13 17.62 -32.02
C LYS A 19 -32.84 17.79 -31.20
N ARG A 20 -32.06 16.71 -31.07
CA ARG A 20 -30.69 16.76 -30.55
C ARG A 20 -29.92 17.80 -31.35
N LYS A 21 -29.57 18.92 -30.71
CA LYS A 21 -28.57 19.84 -31.24
C LYS A 21 -27.27 19.05 -31.34
N LEU A 22 -26.88 18.69 -32.57
CA LEU A 22 -25.54 18.19 -32.85
C LEU A 22 -24.57 19.27 -32.38
N HIS A 23 -23.89 18.99 -31.28
CA HIS A 23 -22.83 19.84 -30.77
C HIS A 23 -21.73 19.83 -31.85
N MET A 24 -21.59 20.95 -32.58
CA MET A 24 -20.38 21.19 -33.36
C MET A 24 -19.22 21.19 -32.36
N SER A 25 -18.37 20.17 -32.47
CA SER A 25 -17.17 20.04 -31.65
C SER A 25 -16.32 21.31 -31.76
N PRO A 26 -15.75 21.81 -30.67
CA PRO A 26 -14.91 23.00 -30.71
C PRO A 26 -13.75 22.76 -31.67
N GLN A 27 -13.53 23.70 -32.59
CA GLN A 27 -12.35 23.76 -33.44
C GLN A 27 -11.14 24.06 -32.55
N MET A 28 -10.63 23.03 -31.89
CA MET A 28 -9.42 23.08 -31.06
C MET A 28 -8.23 23.44 -31.95
N ASP A 29 -7.52 24.51 -31.59
CA ASP A 29 -6.29 24.96 -32.22
C ASP A 29 -5.34 23.79 -32.53
N ASN A 30 -4.89 23.72 -33.79
CA ASN A 30 -4.18 22.57 -34.36
C ASN A 30 -2.80 22.31 -33.74
N ASP A 31 -2.25 23.22 -32.93
CA ASP A 31 -0.88 23.11 -32.45
C ASP A 31 -0.66 22.02 -31.39
N ASN A 32 -1.67 21.72 -30.57
CA ASN A 32 -1.56 20.70 -29.52
C ASN A 32 -1.90 19.26 -29.97
N LYS A 33 -2.19 19.04 -31.26
CA LYS A 33 -2.53 17.70 -31.75
C LYS A 33 -1.30 16.77 -31.80
N THR A 34 -1.45 15.54 -31.32
CA THR A 34 -0.41 14.50 -31.33
C THR A 34 -0.13 14.04 -32.77
N ARG A 35 1.08 13.56 -33.08
CA ARG A 35 1.34 12.89 -34.38
C ARG A 35 0.48 11.64 -34.49
N CYS A 36 0.03 11.28 -35.71
CA CYS A 36 -0.66 10.01 -35.92
C CYS A 36 0.26 8.83 -35.57
N ASP A 37 -0.35 7.67 -35.27
CA ASP A 37 0.35 6.49 -34.77
C ASP A 37 1.41 5.99 -35.77
N ARG A 38 1.11 6.05 -37.08
CA ARG A 38 2.05 5.65 -38.15
C ARG A 38 3.27 6.56 -38.21
N CYS A 39 3.06 7.88 -38.16
CA CYS A 39 4.16 8.84 -38.16
C CYS A 39 4.96 8.78 -36.86
N ARG A 40 4.32 8.49 -35.72
CA ARG A 40 5.01 8.28 -34.44
C ARG A 40 5.94 7.06 -34.52
N LYS A 41 5.40 5.91 -34.94
CA LYS A 41 6.14 4.64 -35.04
C LYS A 41 7.35 4.73 -35.99
N LYS A 42 7.21 5.46 -37.10
CA LYS A 42 8.29 5.66 -38.08
C LYS A 42 9.13 6.92 -37.85
N ASN A 43 8.87 7.64 -36.75
CA ASN A 43 9.44 8.95 -36.43
C ASN A 43 9.40 10.00 -37.56
N LEU A 44 8.37 9.96 -38.41
CA LEU A 44 8.17 10.93 -39.49
C LEU A 44 7.60 12.25 -38.97
N LYS A 45 7.80 13.34 -39.74
CA LYS A 45 7.05 14.59 -39.54
C LYS A 45 5.57 14.32 -39.86
N CYS A 46 4.65 14.78 -39.03
CA CYS A 46 3.21 14.60 -39.25
C CYS A 46 2.58 15.98 -39.38
N ASN A 47 1.89 16.26 -40.49
CA ASN A 47 1.15 17.51 -40.68
C ASN A 47 -0.18 17.54 -39.91
N LYS A 48 -0.52 16.46 -39.19
CA LYS A 48 -1.68 16.35 -38.29
C LYS A 48 -3.04 16.61 -38.95
N ALA A 49 -3.11 16.52 -40.29
CA ALA A 49 -4.36 16.62 -41.01
C ALA A 49 -5.28 15.43 -40.66
N VAL A 50 -6.56 15.71 -40.49
CA VAL A 50 -7.62 14.74 -40.21
C VAL A 50 -8.54 14.74 -41.43
N PRO A 51 -8.97 13.57 -41.96
CA PRO A 51 -8.86 12.22 -41.39
C PRO A 51 -7.49 11.54 -41.60
N SER A 52 -6.65 12.01 -42.52
CA SER A 52 -5.33 11.44 -42.79
C SER A 52 -4.26 12.51 -42.95
N CYS A 53 -3.07 12.24 -42.39
CA CYS A 53 -1.90 13.10 -42.57
C CYS A 53 -1.27 12.85 -43.95
N GLN A 54 -0.52 13.81 -44.51
CA GLN A 54 0.11 13.71 -45.85
C GLN A 54 1.04 12.49 -45.98
N ASN A 55 1.73 12.11 -44.90
CA ASN A 55 2.55 10.89 -44.86
C ASN A 55 1.76 9.57 -44.74
N CYS A 56 0.43 9.67 -44.62
CA CYS A 56 -0.50 8.54 -44.59
C CYS A 56 -1.49 8.58 -45.76
N GLU A 57 -1.30 9.48 -46.73
CA GLU A 57 -2.11 9.53 -47.93
C GLU A 57 -1.95 8.19 -48.69
N GLY A 58 -3.07 7.53 -48.99
CA GLY A 58 -3.10 6.18 -49.58
C GLY A 58 -2.94 5.00 -48.61
N ALA A 59 -2.68 5.22 -47.32
CA ALA A 59 -2.72 4.15 -46.32
C ALA A 59 -4.12 4.03 -45.70
N LYS A 60 -4.60 2.80 -45.54
CA LYS A 60 -5.95 2.52 -45.04
C LYS A 60 -6.21 3.01 -43.61
N GLU A 61 -5.17 3.28 -42.80
CA GLU A 61 -5.34 3.67 -41.39
C GLU A 61 -4.38 4.79 -40.97
N CYS A 62 -4.91 6.01 -40.81
CA CYS A 62 -4.24 7.12 -40.15
C CYS A 62 -4.88 7.37 -38.78
N LYS A 63 -4.61 6.48 -37.82
CA LYS A 63 -5.17 6.57 -36.47
C LYS A 63 -4.38 7.55 -35.60
N TYR A 64 -5.10 8.30 -34.78
CA TYR A 64 -4.54 9.19 -33.76
C TYR A 64 -4.94 8.64 -32.39
N THR A 65 -4.10 7.79 -31.79
CA THR A 65 -4.33 7.34 -30.42
C THR A 65 -3.82 8.42 -29.46
N LEU A 66 -4.72 8.97 -28.64
CA LEU A 66 -4.37 9.88 -27.55
C LEU A 66 -3.37 9.16 -26.64
N GLN A 67 -2.14 9.67 -26.59
CA GLN A 67 -1.12 9.10 -25.73
C GLN A 67 -1.52 9.38 -24.28
N ASN A 68 -1.51 8.35 -23.43
CA ASN A 68 -1.83 8.49 -22.02
C ASN A 68 -1.04 9.67 -21.44
N HIS A 69 -1.77 10.62 -20.83
CA HIS A 69 -1.21 11.87 -20.32
C HIS A 69 -0.13 11.69 -19.24
N SER A 70 0.02 10.46 -18.72
CA SER A 70 1.01 10.04 -17.72
C SER A 70 2.48 10.28 -18.11
N HIS A 71 2.78 10.60 -19.38
CA HIS A 71 4.15 10.87 -19.84
C HIS A 71 4.50 12.37 -19.94
N ARG A 72 3.58 13.29 -19.62
CA ARG A 72 3.86 14.74 -19.56
C ARG A 72 4.73 15.06 -18.33
N GLY A 73 6.04 14.96 -18.48
CA GLY A 73 7.01 15.26 -17.42
C GLY A 73 8.27 14.42 -17.49
N ILE A 74 8.24 13.31 -18.23
CA ILE A 74 9.41 12.44 -18.41
C ILE A 74 10.42 13.16 -19.33
N PRO A 75 11.69 13.30 -18.91
CA PRO A 75 12.73 13.88 -19.77
C PRO A 75 13.00 12.99 -21.00
N ARG A 76 13.78 13.49 -21.97
CA ARG A 76 14.27 12.63 -23.06
C ARG A 76 15.17 11.55 -22.46
N CYS A 77 15.18 10.33 -23.03
CA CYS A 77 16.13 9.31 -22.59
C CYS A 77 17.58 9.77 -22.80
N ALA A 78 18.51 9.23 -22.02
CA ALA A 78 19.92 9.64 -22.02
C ALA A 78 20.55 9.53 -23.42
N THR A 79 20.24 8.47 -24.16
CA THR A 79 20.73 8.25 -25.53
C THR A 79 20.21 9.32 -26.50
N CYS A 80 18.90 9.57 -26.54
CA CYS A 80 18.36 10.63 -27.40
C CYS A 80 18.83 12.03 -26.99
N GLN A 81 19.05 12.27 -25.70
CA GLN A 81 19.62 13.52 -25.21
C GLN A 81 21.07 13.70 -25.68
N LYS A 82 21.91 12.65 -25.54
CA LYS A 82 23.32 12.64 -25.95
C LYS A 82 23.49 12.91 -27.45
N TYR A 83 22.63 12.31 -28.28
CA TYR A 83 22.73 12.42 -29.75
C TYR A 83 21.82 13.49 -30.37
N GLY A 84 21.13 14.32 -29.56
CA GLY A 84 20.26 15.38 -30.06
C GLY A 84 19.01 14.89 -30.82
N LEU A 85 18.58 13.65 -30.58
CA LEU A 85 17.47 13.02 -31.29
C LEU A 85 16.10 13.37 -30.67
N LYS A 86 15.04 13.21 -31.47
CA LYS A 86 13.66 13.28 -30.97
C LYS A 86 13.31 12.00 -30.22
N CYS A 87 12.99 12.15 -28.92
CA CYS A 87 12.56 11.05 -28.06
C CYS A 87 11.04 11.10 -27.89
N ASP A 88 10.39 10.00 -28.26
CA ASP A 88 8.95 9.76 -28.16
C ASP A 88 8.49 9.35 -26.75
N ARG A 89 9.42 9.12 -25.82
CA ARG A 89 9.19 8.85 -24.39
C ARG A 89 8.44 7.56 -24.08
N ASP A 90 8.35 6.64 -25.04
CA ASP A 90 7.78 5.32 -24.82
C ASP A 90 8.69 4.49 -23.88
N MET A 91 8.09 3.70 -23.00
CA MET A 91 8.76 2.77 -22.09
C MET A 91 8.46 1.33 -22.51
N PRO A 92 9.39 0.37 -22.32
CA PRO A 92 10.67 0.48 -21.61
C PRO A 92 11.80 1.17 -22.42
N ALA A 93 11.67 1.26 -23.74
CA ALA A 93 12.59 1.99 -24.60
C ALA A 93 11.83 2.85 -25.63
N CYS A 94 12.37 4.02 -25.95
CA CYS A 94 11.78 4.89 -26.97
C CYS A 94 11.93 4.27 -28.37
N ASN A 95 10.97 4.54 -29.27
CA ASN A 95 10.99 4.05 -30.64
C ASN A 95 12.29 4.44 -31.37
N GLN A 96 12.86 5.61 -31.08
CA GLN A 96 14.12 6.02 -31.69
C GLN A 96 15.30 5.11 -31.32
N CYS A 97 15.43 4.72 -30.04
CA CYS A 97 16.48 3.80 -29.60
C CYS A 97 16.21 2.38 -30.10
N GLN A 98 14.94 1.99 -30.24
CA GLN A 98 14.56 0.71 -30.81
C GLN A 98 14.93 0.63 -32.30
N LEU A 99 14.66 1.68 -33.08
CA LEU A 99 15.04 1.78 -34.49
C LEU A 99 16.55 1.75 -34.73
N GLN A 100 17.34 2.22 -33.76
CA GLN A 100 18.80 2.14 -33.81
C GLN A 100 19.36 0.77 -33.41
N GLY A 101 18.50 -0.20 -33.05
CA GLY A 101 18.93 -1.51 -32.57
C GLY A 101 19.60 -1.48 -31.20
N LYS A 102 19.42 -0.40 -30.42
CA LYS A 102 20.03 -0.21 -29.09
C LYS A 102 18.98 0.04 -28.00
N PRO A 103 17.96 -0.83 -27.85
CA PRO A 103 16.92 -0.63 -26.83
C PRO A 103 17.47 -0.68 -25.41
N ALA A 104 18.48 -1.51 -25.15
CA ALA A 104 19.10 -1.65 -23.82
C ALA A 104 19.83 -0.38 -23.34
N GLN A 105 20.19 0.53 -24.24
CA GLN A 105 20.84 1.80 -23.90
C GLN A 105 19.82 2.94 -23.68
N CYS A 106 18.52 2.67 -23.80
CA CYS A 106 17.47 3.66 -23.62
C CYS A 106 17.09 3.81 -22.14
N ALA A 107 17.86 4.57 -21.38
CA ALA A 107 17.55 4.85 -19.97
C ALA A 107 16.91 6.25 -19.80
N TYR A 108 15.80 6.33 -19.06
CA TYR A 108 15.25 7.60 -18.59
C TYR A 108 15.77 7.89 -17.19
N LEU A 109 16.62 8.91 -17.07
CA LEU A 109 17.14 9.33 -15.78
C LEU A 109 16.14 10.30 -15.11
N PRO A 110 15.82 10.14 -13.82
CA PRO A 110 15.05 11.14 -13.08
C PRO A 110 15.69 12.51 -13.22
N ARG A 111 14.91 13.52 -13.57
CA ARG A 111 15.40 14.90 -13.73
C ARG A 111 15.91 15.38 -12.37
N ARG A 112 17.23 15.33 -12.14
CA ARG A 112 17.89 15.99 -10.99
C ARG A 112 17.43 17.46 -11.00
N ARG A 113 16.68 17.87 -9.97
CA ARG A 113 16.31 19.28 -9.77
C ARG A 113 17.61 20.05 -9.57
N ARG A 114 17.97 20.93 -10.50
CA ARG A 114 19.18 21.77 -10.43
C ARG A 114 18.98 22.92 -9.43
N ASN A 115 18.77 22.59 -8.16
CA ASN A 115 18.78 23.57 -7.06
C ASN A 115 19.96 23.36 -6.10
N ALA A 116 20.99 22.63 -6.51
CA ALA A 116 22.28 22.60 -5.82
C ALA A 116 23.37 22.91 -6.85
N GLU A 117 24.09 24.00 -6.60
CA GLU A 117 25.25 24.45 -7.36
C GLU A 117 26.40 23.47 -7.16
N GLU A 118 26.37 22.34 -7.86
CA GLU A 118 27.57 21.51 -8.07
C GLU A 118 27.89 21.48 -9.56
N LYS A 119 28.87 22.30 -9.91
CA LYS A 119 29.49 22.35 -11.24
C LYS A 119 30.45 21.17 -11.35
N ILE A 120 29.93 19.97 -11.61
CA ILE A 120 30.78 18.81 -11.91
C ILE A 120 31.15 18.87 -13.40
N THR A 121 32.44 19.05 -13.66
CA THR A 121 33.07 18.89 -14.98
C THR A 121 32.92 17.45 -15.44
N PHE A 122 32.41 17.28 -16.66
CA PHE A 122 32.09 15.99 -17.25
C PHE A 122 33.27 15.53 -18.11
N GLU A 123 34.30 14.96 -17.49
CA GLU A 123 35.32 14.18 -18.19
C GLU A 123 35.56 12.86 -17.47
N ASP A 124 35.45 11.79 -18.25
CA ASP A 124 35.95 10.43 -18.09
C ASP A 124 35.71 9.70 -16.76
N ASP A 125 34.61 8.94 -16.71
CA ASP A 125 34.66 7.52 -16.29
C ASP A 125 33.30 6.84 -16.51
N ILE A 126 33.16 6.15 -17.65
CA ILE A 126 32.19 5.07 -17.81
C ILE A 126 32.99 3.81 -18.13
N GLY A 127 33.72 3.35 -17.12
CA GLY A 127 34.24 1.99 -17.01
C GLY A 127 33.28 1.14 -16.19
N THR A 128 32.47 0.35 -16.88
CA THR A 128 31.99 -0.99 -16.50
C THR A 128 32.14 -1.42 -15.03
N THR A 129 31.08 -1.34 -14.21
CA THR A 129 30.78 -2.40 -13.23
C THR A 129 29.29 -2.41 -12.89
N ALA A 130 28.59 -3.40 -13.44
CA ALA A 130 27.26 -3.76 -13.00
C ALA A 130 27.35 -4.55 -11.68
N GLY A 131 26.59 -4.13 -10.69
CA GLY A 131 26.18 -4.94 -9.53
C GLY A 131 27.20 -5.07 -8.41
N THR A 132 27.00 -4.34 -7.30
CA THR A 132 27.11 -4.80 -5.90
C THR A 132 26.71 -3.64 -4.97
N ILE A 133 25.48 -3.63 -4.45
CA ILE A 133 24.95 -2.72 -3.41
C ILE A 133 23.88 -3.58 -2.69
N LEU A 134 23.96 -4.05 -1.43
CA LEU A 134 24.56 -3.60 -0.18
C LEU A 134 25.11 -4.82 0.60
N LYS A 135 26.39 -4.79 0.99
CA LYS A 135 26.92 -5.64 2.08
C LYS A 135 27.19 -4.71 3.26
N LEU A 136 26.22 -4.59 4.16
CA LEU A 136 26.41 -3.92 5.44
C LEU A 136 27.48 -4.68 6.22
N GLY A 137 28.52 -3.97 6.63
CA GLY A 137 29.74 -4.52 7.21
C GLY A 137 29.48 -5.22 8.54
N PHE A 138 29.82 -6.50 8.60
CA PHE A 138 30.18 -7.16 9.85
C PHE A 138 31.62 -6.80 10.18
N ILE A 139 31.81 -6.24 11.38
CA ILE A 139 33.12 -6.03 11.99
C ILE A 139 33.60 -7.39 12.47
N ASP A 140 34.55 -7.99 11.73
CA ASP A 140 35.34 -9.12 12.23
C ASP A 140 36.32 -8.59 13.29
N LYS A 141 36.15 -9.04 14.54
CA LYS A 141 37.18 -8.94 15.57
C LYS A 141 38.18 -10.07 15.34
N SER A 142 39.28 -9.78 14.65
CA SER A 142 40.48 -10.62 14.70
C SER A 142 41.44 -10.07 15.75
N GLU A 143 41.80 -10.94 16.71
CA GLU A 143 42.88 -10.72 17.67
C GLU A 143 44.23 -10.56 16.95
N PRO A 144 45.10 -9.62 17.36
CA PRO A 144 46.46 -9.59 16.87
C PRO A 144 47.38 -10.46 17.74
N LEU A 145 48.08 -11.38 17.07
CA LEU A 145 49.24 -12.09 17.61
C LEU A 145 50.33 -11.09 18.01
N GLN A 146 50.87 -11.31 19.20
CA GLN A 146 52.05 -10.67 19.76
C GLN A 146 53.29 -10.92 18.88
N SER A 147 54.01 -9.86 18.54
CA SER A 147 55.46 -9.96 18.38
C SER A 147 56.15 -8.70 18.91
N THR A 148 57.00 -8.97 19.89
CA THR A 148 57.99 -8.13 20.55
C THR A 148 58.91 -7.44 19.55
N ILE A 149 59.16 -6.14 19.72
CA ILE A 149 60.49 -5.49 19.59
C ILE A 149 60.42 -4.11 20.28
N GLN A 150 61.37 -3.88 21.18
CA GLN A 150 61.67 -2.62 21.87
C GLN A 150 62.30 -1.60 20.90
N HIS A 151 62.01 -0.30 21.03
CA HIS A 151 63.01 0.76 21.28
C HIS A 151 62.40 2.18 21.31
N GLN A 152 62.62 2.85 22.45
CA GLN A 152 63.03 4.25 22.70
C GLN A 152 62.31 5.48 22.07
N VAL A 153 61.85 6.32 23.01
CA VAL A 153 61.55 7.77 23.06
C VAL A 153 62.85 8.57 22.68
N PRO A 154 62.86 9.86 22.19
CA PRO A 154 62.17 10.99 22.82
C PRO A 154 61.80 12.19 21.88
N PRO A 155 61.59 13.45 22.34
CA PRO A 155 60.31 14.16 22.13
C PRO A 155 60.45 15.49 21.37
N SER A 156 59.36 16.03 20.82
CA SER A 156 59.27 17.48 20.58
C SER A 156 57.82 17.97 20.48
N SER A 157 57.57 19.01 21.25
CA SER A 157 56.42 19.90 21.31
C SER A 157 56.24 20.76 20.04
N SER A 158 54.99 21.02 19.65
CA SER A 158 54.57 22.37 19.24
C SER A 158 53.05 22.49 19.08
N SER A 159 52.49 23.41 19.86
CA SER A 159 51.14 23.97 19.79
C SER A 159 50.97 24.85 18.55
N LEU A 160 49.80 24.82 17.90
CA LEU A 160 49.24 25.99 17.21
C LEU A 160 47.71 26.01 17.28
N ASN A 161 47.19 27.23 17.37
CA ASN A 161 45.90 27.69 17.90
C ASN A 161 44.67 27.48 16.99
N PRO A 162 43.45 27.59 17.55
CA PRO A 162 42.19 27.48 16.82
C PRO A 162 41.80 28.79 16.11
N ILE A 163 41.31 28.68 14.87
CA ILE A 163 40.75 29.81 14.11
C ILE A 163 39.35 30.15 14.63
N ARG A 164 39.19 31.40 15.06
CA ARG A 164 37.95 32.03 15.52
C ARG A 164 36.93 32.14 14.39
N ARG A 165 35.70 31.71 14.68
CA ARG A 165 34.48 31.99 13.90
C ARG A 165 34.07 33.45 14.10
N PHE A 166 33.71 34.12 13.01
CA PHE A 166 32.98 35.37 13.05
C PHE A 166 31.48 35.08 13.22
N THR A 167 30.91 35.62 14.28
CA THR A 167 29.46 35.79 14.49
C THR A 167 29.00 37.03 13.72
N THR A 168 28.01 36.88 12.84
CA THR A 168 27.18 37.98 12.37
C THR A 168 25.74 37.73 12.79
N THR A 169 25.22 38.70 13.53
CA THR A 169 23.88 38.79 14.11
C THR A 169 22.91 39.47 13.14
N SER A 170 21.77 38.79 12.90
CA SER A 170 20.38 39.31 12.74
C SER A 170 20.06 40.32 11.61
N PRO A 171 18.78 40.66 11.30
CA PRO A 171 17.48 40.15 11.76
C PRO A 171 16.47 39.84 10.60
N SER A 172 15.31 39.25 10.93
CA SER A 172 13.97 39.76 10.51
C SER A 172 12.89 38.67 10.65
N ASP A 173 12.14 38.78 11.74
CA ASP A 173 10.68 38.84 11.81
C ASP A 173 9.86 38.25 10.65
N TYR A 174 9.10 37.19 10.95
CA TYR A 174 7.69 37.09 10.55
C TYR A 174 6.92 36.34 11.65
N GLN A 175 6.21 37.11 12.46
CA GLN A 175 5.09 36.65 13.28
C GLN A 175 3.90 36.35 12.36
N GLY A 176 3.21 35.25 12.63
CA GLY A 176 1.95 34.90 11.98
C GLY A 176 1.29 33.77 12.77
N GLY A 177 0.50 34.16 13.77
CA GLY A 177 -0.15 33.26 14.71
C GLY A 177 -1.49 32.68 14.25
N SER A 178 -2.03 31.88 15.17
CA SER A 178 -3.46 31.69 15.45
C SER A 178 -4.23 30.71 14.56
N ASN A 179 -4.55 29.52 15.10
CA ASN A 179 -5.82 29.30 15.81
C ASN A 179 -6.02 27.83 16.19
N SER A 180 -5.96 27.56 17.50
CA SER A 180 -6.44 26.35 18.15
C SER A 180 -7.92 26.51 18.49
N ASN A 181 -8.79 25.70 17.90
CA ASN A 181 -10.17 25.58 18.34
C ASN A 181 -10.32 24.34 19.23
N HIS A 182 -10.28 24.59 20.53
CA HIS A 182 -10.84 23.74 21.57
C HIS A 182 -12.34 23.56 21.29
N ARG A 183 -12.81 22.31 21.24
CA ARG A 183 -14.23 21.99 21.44
C ARG A 183 -14.34 21.16 22.71
N ASP A 184 -14.69 21.85 23.79
CA ASP A 184 -15.31 21.27 24.96
C ASP A 184 -16.66 20.67 24.55
N SER A 185 -16.96 19.47 25.04
CA SER A 185 -18.31 18.92 25.01
C SER A 185 -18.60 18.33 26.37
N ASP A 186 -19.37 19.11 27.11
CA ASP A 186 -19.82 18.85 28.47
C ASP A 186 -20.63 17.57 28.61
N ALA A 187 -20.43 17.00 29.78
CA ALA A 187 -21.19 15.92 30.37
C ALA A 187 -22.69 16.24 30.44
N ARG A 188 -23.53 15.28 30.07
CA ARG A 188 -24.93 15.24 30.55
C ARG A 188 -25.18 13.96 31.34
N SER A 189 -25.06 14.14 32.64
CA SER A 189 -25.56 13.30 33.70
C SER A 189 -27.09 13.24 33.66
N THR A 190 -27.65 12.03 33.63
CA THR A 190 -29.04 11.77 34.04
C THR A 190 -29.06 10.60 35.02
N ARG A 191 -29.13 10.94 36.30
CA ARG A 191 -29.59 10.07 37.39
C ARG A 191 -31.12 10.03 37.41
N GLY A 192 -31.67 8.83 37.60
CA GLY A 192 -33.04 8.54 38.04
C GLY A 192 -33.14 7.02 38.23
N SER A 193 -32.84 6.46 39.39
CA SER A 193 -33.67 6.33 40.60
C SER A 193 -34.87 5.37 40.47
N ALA A 194 -34.60 4.12 40.88
CA ALA A 194 -35.31 3.30 41.87
C ALA A 194 -36.77 2.79 41.69
N ARG A 195 -36.89 1.47 41.96
CA ARG A 195 -38.03 0.66 42.47
C ARG A 195 -39.17 0.36 41.49
N GLY A 196 -39.70 -0.86 41.37
CA GLY A 196 -39.41 -2.14 42.04
C GLY A 196 -40.47 -3.21 41.69
N VAL A 197 -40.39 -4.33 42.42
CA VAL A 197 -41.50 -5.24 42.80
C VAL A 197 -41.88 -6.39 41.83
N SER A 198 -41.66 -7.60 42.35
CA SER A 198 -42.43 -8.86 42.25
C SER A 198 -42.37 -9.77 41.02
N ALA A 199 -41.68 -10.90 41.26
CA ALA A 199 -42.14 -12.29 41.17
C ALA A 199 -43.41 -12.61 40.36
N SER A 200 -43.28 -13.56 39.42
CA SER A 200 -44.21 -14.69 39.27
C SER A 200 -43.54 -15.82 38.48
N SER A 201 -43.50 -16.98 39.13
CA SER A 201 -43.07 -18.28 38.60
C SER A 201 -43.97 -18.74 37.46
N SER A 202 -43.38 -19.38 36.45
CA SER A 202 -44.09 -20.36 35.61
C SER A 202 -43.11 -21.42 35.13
N ASN A 203 -43.33 -22.62 35.64
CA ASN A 203 -42.64 -23.86 35.32
C ASN A 203 -42.71 -24.15 33.81
N ARG A 204 -41.55 -24.28 33.17
CA ARG A 204 -41.44 -24.90 31.83
C ARG A 204 -40.42 -26.05 31.94
N PRO A 205 -40.79 -27.28 31.55
CA PRO A 205 -39.90 -28.44 31.70
C PRO A 205 -38.72 -28.30 30.74
N GLN A 206 -37.52 -28.15 31.31
CA GLN A 206 -36.26 -28.27 30.57
C GLN A 206 -36.09 -29.71 30.11
N GLN A 207 -36.28 -29.94 28.82
CA GLN A 207 -35.63 -31.05 28.14
C GLN A 207 -34.13 -30.76 28.12
N LYS A 208 -33.42 -31.56 28.90
CA LYS A 208 -31.97 -31.63 28.99
C LYS A 208 -31.45 -32.29 27.71
N LEU A 209 -31.23 -31.49 26.68
CA LEU A 209 -30.35 -31.85 25.58
C LEU A 209 -28.94 -31.49 26.02
N ASP A 210 -28.23 -32.51 26.51
CA ASP A 210 -26.78 -32.50 26.68
C ASP A 210 -26.16 -32.47 25.26
N ASP A 211 -26.28 -31.33 24.57
CA ASP A 211 -25.48 -31.02 23.39
C ASP A 211 -24.31 -30.17 23.89
N GLU A 212 -23.35 -30.88 24.48
CA GLU A 212 -22.03 -30.36 24.82
C GLU A 212 -21.30 -30.11 23.49
N SER A 213 -21.76 -29.07 22.79
CA SER A 213 -21.10 -28.45 21.68
C SER A 213 -19.68 -28.16 22.14
N THR A 214 -18.77 -28.92 21.56
CA THR A 214 -17.37 -28.59 21.36
C THR A 214 -17.29 -27.17 20.83
N LEU A 215 -17.35 -26.20 21.75
CA LEU A 215 -16.88 -24.85 21.55
C LEU A 215 -15.40 -25.02 21.26
N ASN A 216 -15.10 -25.20 19.97
CA ASN A 216 -13.79 -25.07 19.38
C ASN A 216 -13.24 -23.76 19.93
N LYS A 217 -12.47 -23.85 21.02
CA LYS A 217 -11.56 -22.82 21.49
C LYS A 217 -10.60 -22.63 20.33
N SER A 218 -11.00 -21.78 19.39
CA SER A 218 -10.18 -21.30 18.30
C SER A 218 -8.86 -20.90 18.93
N GLN A 219 -7.84 -21.69 18.64
CA GLN A 219 -6.57 -21.62 19.34
C GLN A 219 -5.98 -20.23 19.04
N PRO A 220 -5.90 -19.32 20.03
CA PRO A 220 -5.38 -17.99 19.78
C PRO A 220 -3.89 -18.14 19.47
N SER A 221 -3.43 -17.58 18.35
CA SER A 221 -2.03 -17.46 17.91
C SER A 221 -1.12 -18.68 18.10
N LEU A 222 -0.56 -19.21 17.00
CA LEU A 222 0.42 -20.31 17.08
C LEU A 222 1.62 -19.88 17.98
N PRO A 223 1.97 -20.67 19.02
CA PRO A 223 2.99 -20.29 20.02
C PRO A 223 4.41 -20.13 19.44
N GLN A 224 4.61 -20.48 18.17
CA GLN A 224 5.88 -20.37 17.47
C GLN A 224 6.19 -18.97 16.92
N PHE A 225 5.22 -18.06 16.87
CA PHE A 225 5.38 -16.71 16.32
C PHE A 225 5.29 -15.63 17.40
N ALA A 226 5.79 -14.43 17.09
CA ALA A 226 5.56 -13.29 17.97
C ALA A 226 4.05 -13.04 18.12
N PRO A 227 3.51 -12.92 19.34
CA PRO A 227 2.06 -12.76 19.53
C PRO A 227 1.57 -11.45 18.91
N LEU A 228 0.29 -11.40 18.52
CA LEU A 228 -0.36 -10.14 18.15
C LEU A 228 -0.32 -9.15 19.34
N PRO A 229 -0.40 -7.83 19.08
CA PRO A 229 -0.51 -6.83 20.14
C PRO A 229 -1.58 -7.20 21.17
N SER A 230 -1.26 -7.04 22.46
CA SER A 230 -2.13 -7.45 23.55
C SER A 230 -3.53 -6.84 23.47
N VAL A 231 -3.66 -5.61 22.95
CA VAL A 231 -4.98 -4.98 22.76
C VAL A 231 -5.86 -5.75 21.79
N ILE A 232 -5.30 -6.31 20.73
CA ILE A 232 -6.04 -7.14 19.77
C ILE A 232 -6.51 -8.40 20.48
N LEU A 233 -5.59 -9.09 21.17
CA LEU A 233 -5.90 -10.32 21.90
C LEU A 233 -6.92 -10.10 23.01
N GLN A 234 -6.77 -9.03 23.79
CA GLN A 234 -7.68 -8.65 24.86
C GLN A 234 -9.06 -8.32 24.30
N THR A 235 -9.13 -7.46 23.28
CA THR A 235 -10.41 -7.09 22.66
C THR A 235 -11.12 -8.31 22.08
N LEU A 236 -10.41 -9.20 21.37
CA LEU A 236 -11.00 -10.42 20.85
C LEU A 236 -11.44 -11.39 21.97
N SER A 237 -10.77 -11.35 23.14
CA SER A 237 -11.13 -12.16 24.30
C SER A 237 -12.33 -11.63 25.09
N GLU A 238 -12.62 -10.33 25.03
CA GLU A 238 -13.62 -9.63 25.86
C GLU A 238 -15.10 -9.91 25.48
N VAL A 239 -15.38 -11.08 24.89
CA VAL A 239 -16.71 -11.71 24.91
C VAL A 239 -17.78 -10.93 24.15
N ARG A 240 -17.93 -11.25 22.85
CA ARG A 240 -19.19 -11.31 22.05
C ARG A 240 -18.97 -11.40 20.55
N TYR A 241 -17.74 -11.31 20.07
CA TYR A 241 -17.45 -11.26 18.63
C TYR A 241 -17.78 -12.53 17.86
N THR A 242 -17.92 -13.69 18.50
CA THR A 242 -18.10 -14.95 17.77
C THR A 242 -19.41 -15.07 17.02
N ALA A 243 -20.49 -14.41 17.48
CA ALA A 243 -21.79 -14.46 16.79
C ALA A 243 -21.88 -13.48 15.61
N ASP A 244 -21.21 -12.32 15.73
CA ASP A 244 -21.32 -11.22 14.76
C ASP A 244 -20.20 -11.22 13.70
N MET A 245 -19.19 -12.07 13.87
CA MET A 245 -18.04 -12.18 12.95
C MET A 245 -18.18 -13.33 11.95
N PRO A 246 -17.49 -13.24 10.79
CA PRO A 246 -17.41 -14.34 9.83
C PRO A 246 -16.94 -15.65 10.47
N ASN A 247 -17.39 -16.79 9.97
CA ASN A 247 -16.79 -18.06 10.35
C ASN A 247 -15.32 -18.13 9.90
N ARG A 248 -14.39 -18.39 10.85
CA ARG A 248 -12.94 -18.44 10.60
C ARG A 248 -12.53 -19.43 9.52
N GLU A 249 -13.12 -20.62 9.52
CA GLU A 249 -12.81 -21.65 8.52
C GLU A 249 -13.29 -21.25 7.13
N LEU A 250 -14.48 -20.66 7.04
CA LEU A 250 -15.04 -20.12 5.80
C LEU A 250 -14.18 -18.97 5.25
N PHE A 251 -13.73 -18.05 6.11
CA PHE A 251 -12.79 -17.00 5.73
C PHE A 251 -11.48 -17.61 5.23
N ASN A 252 -10.88 -18.53 5.98
CA ASN A 252 -9.64 -19.21 5.60
C ASN A 252 -9.76 -19.98 4.29
N LYS A 253 -10.93 -20.53 3.98
CA LYS A 253 -11.22 -21.16 2.69
C LYS A 253 -11.25 -20.12 1.56
N ASN A 254 -11.98 -19.02 1.74
CA ASN A 254 -12.11 -17.96 0.75
C ASN A 254 -10.79 -17.23 0.48
N ILE A 255 -10.02 -16.90 1.53
CA ILE A 255 -8.71 -16.27 1.36
C ILE A 255 -7.73 -17.19 0.62
N LYS A 256 -7.73 -18.50 0.90
CA LYS A 256 -6.93 -19.48 0.13
C LYS A 256 -7.39 -19.57 -1.32
N GLY A 257 -8.69 -19.49 -1.57
CA GLY A 257 -9.26 -19.41 -2.92
C GLY A 257 -8.77 -18.19 -3.66
N PHE A 258 -8.91 -17.01 -3.06
CA PHE A 258 -8.43 -15.73 -3.60
C PHE A 258 -6.93 -15.76 -3.90
N LEU A 259 -6.09 -16.18 -2.95
CA LEU A 259 -4.64 -16.25 -3.13
C LEU A 259 -4.25 -17.12 -4.33
N LYS A 260 -4.97 -18.24 -4.58
CA LYS A 260 -4.73 -19.10 -5.76
C LYS A 260 -5.10 -18.45 -7.09
N THR A 261 -5.93 -17.40 -7.10
CA THR A 261 -6.28 -16.65 -8.32
C THR A 261 -5.23 -15.61 -8.71
N LEU A 262 -4.32 -15.26 -7.79
CA LEU A 262 -3.25 -14.32 -8.06
C LEU A 262 -2.19 -14.95 -8.97
N MET A 263 -1.41 -14.12 -9.66
CA MET A 263 -0.23 -14.59 -10.40
C MET A 263 0.75 -15.30 -9.45
N PRO A 264 1.47 -16.35 -9.89
CA PRO A 264 2.36 -17.14 -9.02
C PRO A 264 3.30 -16.30 -8.14
N GLU A 265 3.89 -15.25 -8.72
CA GLU A 265 4.76 -14.32 -8.03
C GLU A 265 4.03 -13.55 -6.90
N MET A 266 2.79 -13.14 -7.15
CA MET A 266 1.95 -12.49 -6.14
C MET A 266 1.47 -13.46 -5.08
N GLN A 267 1.28 -14.75 -5.39
CA GLN A 267 0.87 -15.75 -4.39
C GLN A 267 1.91 -15.86 -3.27
N GLU A 268 3.19 -15.84 -3.62
CA GLU A 268 4.30 -15.97 -2.68
C GLU A 268 4.48 -14.75 -1.78
N SER A 269 4.03 -13.57 -2.21
CA SER A 269 4.28 -12.30 -1.51
C SER A 269 3.03 -11.66 -0.90
N ALA A 270 1.83 -12.06 -1.32
CA ALA A 270 0.58 -11.49 -0.81
C ALA A 270 0.30 -11.89 0.64
N SER A 271 0.59 -13.14 1.01
CA SER A 271 0.39 -13.65 2.37
C SER A 271 1.26 -14.87 2.60
N LEU A 272 2.22 -14.76 3.52
CA LEU A 272 3.13 -15.86 3.82
C LEU A 272 2.45 -16.91 4.70
N SER A 273 2.46 -18.16 4.24
CA SER A 273 2.11 -19.30 5.08
C SER A 273 3.05 -19.39 6.28
N SER A 274 2.61 -20.03 7.36
CA SER A 274 3.43 -20.23 8.57
C SER A 274 4.84 -20.75 8.28
N THR A 275 4.99 -21.73 7.39
CA THR A 275 6.29 -22.29 6.99
C THR A 275 7.13 -21.29 6.19
N ALA A 276 6.53 -20.60 5.22
CA ALA A 276 7.24 -19.60 4.41
C ALA A 276 7.68 -18.41 5.27
N TYR A 277 6.80 -17.94 6.16
CA TYR A 277 7.08 -16.84 7.10
C TYR A 277 8.26 -17.17 8.02
N ALA A 278 8.26 -18.36 8.64
CA ALA A 278 9.37 -18.81 9.48
C ALA A 278 10.69 -18.90 8.70
N GLY A 279 10.65 -19.40 7.46
CA GLY A 279 11.80 -19.46 6.57
C GLY A 279 12.37 -18.07 6.25
N VAL A 280 11.51 -17.12 5.88
CA VAL A 280 11.89 -15.73 5.63
C VAL A 280 12.44 -15.07 6.89
N ALA A 281 11.77 -15.21 8.03
CA ALA A 281 12.23 -14.64 9.28
C ALA A 281 13.62 -15.18 9.68
N LYS A 282 13.84 -16.50 9.53
CA LYS A 282 15.16 -17.11 9.76
C LYS A 282 16.21 -16.54 8.81
N TYR A 283 15.89 -16.44 7.52
CA TYR A 283 16.78 -15.83 6.51
C TYR A 283 17.20 -14.41 6.89
N LEU A 284 16.26 -13.59 7.36
CA LEU A 284 16.54 -12.21 7.75
C LEU A 284 17.47 -12.12 8.98
N VAL A 285 17.47 -13.13 9.85
CA VAL A 285 18.35 -13.20 11.03
C VAL A 285 19.71 -13.80 10.68
N THR A 286 19.75 -14.91 9.94
CA THR A 286 20.99 -15.68 9.70
C THR A 286 21.71 -15.32 8.41
N GLY A 287 21.01 -14.72 7.44
CA GLY A 287 21.49 -14.52 6.07
C GLY A 287 21.49 -15.79 5.22
N GLU A 288 21.08 -16.93 5.75
CA GLU A 288 21.07 -18.22 5.04
C GLU A 288 19.80 -18.36 4.20
N ILE A 289 19.94 -18.37 2.87
CA ILE A 289 18.81 -18.50 1.95
C ILE A 289 18.14 -19.86 2.18
N PRO A 290 16.86 -19.91 2.57
CA PRO A 290 16.16 -21.18 2.75
C PRO A 290 16.02 -21.86 1.40
N PRO A 291 16.15 -23.20 1.33
CA PRO A 291 16.19 -23.94 0.07
C PRO A 291 14.91 -23.78 -0.76
N GLN A 292 13.81 -23.40 -0.13
CA GLN A 292 12.48 -23.22 -0.73
C GLN A 292 12.14 -21.76 -1.11
N VAL A 293 13.05 -20.79 -0.93
CA VAL A 293 12.77 -19.39 -1.28
C VAL A 293 13.05 -19.16 -2.76
N SER A 294 12.00 -18.80 -3.52
CA SER A 294 12.12 -18.49 -4.94
C SER A 294 12.98 -17.23 -5.19
N PRO A 295 13.57 -17.07 -6.39
CA PRO A 295 14.27 -15.83 -6.76
C PRO A 295 13.38 -14.58 -6.73
N PHE A 296 12.09 -14.75 -7.02
CA PHE A 296 11.11 -13.67 -6.94
C PHE A 296 10.96 -13.20 -5.49
N LEU A 297 10.77 -14.13 -4.55
CA LEU A 297 10.62 -13.80 -3.14
C LEU A 297 11.87 -13.10 -2.59
N GLN A 298 13.08 -13.51 -3.00
CA GLN A 298 14.32 -12.80 -2.64
C GLN A 298 14.35 -11.35 -3.12
N THR A 299 13.94 -11.13 -4.37
CA THR A 299 13.85 -9.78 -4.96
C THR A 299 12.82 -8.94 -4.23
N TRP A 300 11.67 -9.52 -3.91
CA TRP A 300 10.60 -8.88 -3.15
C TRP A 300 11.05 -8.47 -1.76
N MET A 301 11.69 -9.38 -1.01
CA MET A 301 12.22 -9.11 0.33
C MET A 301 13.21 -7.93 0.34
N THR A 302 14.10 -7.89 -0.64
CA THR A 302 15.09 -6.82 -0.80
C THR A 302 14.43 -5.50 -1.18
N THR A 303 13.46 -5.55 -2.10
CA THR A 303 12.74 -4.36 -2.59
C THR A 303 11.92 -3.70 -1.47
N HIS A 304 11.26 -4.49 -0.63
CA HIS A 304 10.48 -3.98 0.51
C HIS A 304 11.29 -3.83 1.79
N ARG A 305 12.61 -4.08 1.73
CA ARG A 305 13.54 -3.89 2.85
C ARG A 305 13.06 -4.59 4.13
N LEU A 306 12.67 -5.86 4.02
CA LEU A 306 12.23 -6.60 5.19
C LEU A 306 13.35 -6.69 6.23
N LEU A 307 12.98 -6.57 7.50
CA LEU A 307 13.90 -6.58 8.64
C LEU A 307 13.46 -7.61 9.68
N PRO A 308 14.41 -8.23 10.41
CA PRO A 308 14.09 -9.11 11.52
C PRO A 308 13.63 -8.28 12.73
N GLY A 309 12.38 -8.44 13.17
CA GLY A 309 11.83 -7.70 14.31
C GLY A 309 12.15 -8.28 15.68
N SER A 310 12.56 -9.55 15.73
CA SER A 310 12.94 -10.23 16.97
C SER A 310 14.01 -11.29 16.67
N GLN A 311 14.87 -11.56 17.65
CA GLN A 311 15.88 -12.62 17.58
C GLN A 311 15.36 -13.96 18.14
N THR A 312 14.32 -13.92 18.99
CA THR A 312 13.81 -15.10 19.70
C THR A 312 12.58 -15.69 19.04
N HIS A 313 11.75 -14.86 18.42
CA HIS A 313 10.53 -15.29 17.74
C HIS A 313 10.56 -14.79 16.30
N PRO A 314 10.05 -15.55 15.32
CA PRO A 314 9.89 -15.06 13.96
C PRO A 314 8.95 -13.85 13.96
N LEU A 315 9.50 -12.69 13.59
CA LEU A 315 8.79 -11.44 13.39
C LEU A 315 9.45 -10.69 12.23
N ILE A 316 8.66 -10.33 11.23
CA ILE A 316 9.13 -9.60 10.04
C ILE A 316 8.57 -8.18 10.10
N LEU A 317 9.46 -7.20 9.94
CA LEU A 317 9.13 -5.78 9.90
C LEU A 317 9.40 -5.18 8.52
N ILE A 318 8.64 -4.15 8.18
CA ILE A 318 8.77 -3.35 6.96
C ILE A 318 8.89 -1.88 7.37
N PRO A 319 9.96 -1.16 6.98
CA PRO A 319 10.06 0.26 7.28
C PRO A 319 9.00 1.07 6.55
N ARG A 320 8.36 2.01 7.26
CA ARG A 320 7.43 2.97 6.67
C ARG A 320 8.16 4.10 5.95
N ASP A 321 7.47 4.72 5.00
CA ASP A 321 7.91 5.96 4.37
C ASP A 321 7.48 7.20 5.20
N PRO A 322 8.36 8.20 5.38
CA PRO A 322 9.76 8.23 4.93
C PRO A 322 10.65 7.33 5.79
N ILE A 323 11.58 6.64 5.13
CA ILE A 323 12.50 5.73 5.80
C ILE A 323 13.45 6.53 6.70
N PRO A 324 13.58 6.19 8.00
CA PRO A 324 14.48 6.87 8.91
C PRO A 324 15.93 6.83 8.42
N GLU A 325 16.66 7.95 8.57
CA GLU A 325 18.09 8.02 8.20
C GLU A 325 18.92 6.97 8.95
N ASN A 326 18.61 6.75 10.23
CA ASN A 326 19.29 5.79 11.10
C ASN A 326 18.47 4.50 11.33
N LEU A 327 18.01 3.89 10.24
CA LEU A 327 17.17 2.68 10.25
C LEU A 327 17.70 1.57 11.18
N ALA A 328 19.02 1.37 11.23
CA ALA A 328 19.64 0.36 12.08
C ALA A 328 19.47 0.64 13.58
N LEU A 329 19.64 1.89 14.01
CA LEU A 329 19.46 2.30 15.41
C LEU A 329 17.99 2.20 15.81
N SER A 330 17.10 2.62 14.92
CA SER A 330 15.66 2.44 15.06
C SER A 330 15.24 0.97 15.22
N LEU A 331 15.80 0.08 14.40
CA LEU A 331 15.55 -1.36 14.51
C LEU A 331 16.07 -1.91 15.85
N GLN A 332 17.26 -1.50 16.27
CA GLN A 332 17.82 -1.91 17.56
C GLN A 332 16.95 -1.47 18.74
N GLN A 333 16.42 -0.24 18.71
CA GLN A 333 15.49 0.26 19.71
C GLN A 333 14.18 -0.53 19.73
N TYR A 334 13.64 -0.87 18.55
CA TYR A 334 12.47 -1.72 18.44
C TYR A 334 12.72 -3.10 19.06
N GLN A 335 13.85 -3.73 18.73
CA GLN A 335 14.18 -5.06 19.25
C GLN A 335 14.41 -5.07 20.77
N ALA A 336 14.92 -3.98 21.34
CA ALA A 336 15.17 -3.85 22.78
C ALA A 336 13.87 -3.69 23.58
N ASP A 337 12.87 -3.01 23.01
CA ASP A 337 11.57 -2.80 23.64
C ASP A 337 10.45 -2.83 22.59
N PRO A 338 10.04 -4.04 22.12
CA PRO A 338 8.98 -4.17 21.13
C PRO A 338 7.66 -3.61 21.65
N ALA A 339 7.43 -3.72 22.95
CA ALA A 339 6.23 -3.29 23.64
C ALA A 339 5.95 -1.80 23.41
N ARG A 340 6.98 -0.96 23.44
CA ARG A 340 6.87 0.47 23.14
C ARG A 340 6.33 0.79 21.74
N TYR A 341 6.53 -0.11 20.77
CA TYR A 341 6.11 0.08 19.38
C TYR A 341 4.85 -0.71 19.03
N THR A 342 4.52 -1.76 19.79
CA THR A 342 3.32 -2.57 19.59
C THR A 342 2.15 -2.14 20.46
N HIS A 343 2.41 -1.52 21.62
CA HIS A 343 1.40 -1.02 22.54
C HIS A 343 1.38 0.50 22.52
N GLY A 344 0.57 1.07 21.62
CA GLY A 344 0.02 2.39 21.92
C GLY A 344 -1.06 2.29 23.00
N ASP A 345 -1.89 3.32 23.14
CA ASP A 345 -3.03 3.39 24.07
C ASP A 345 -4.15 2.35 23.81
N GLY A 346 -3.87 1.33 23.00
CA GLY A 346 -4.80 0.31 22.54
C GLY A 346 -5.60 0.72 21.31
N MET A 347 -5.68 2.01 20.98
CA MET A 347 -6.54 2.51 19.90
C MET A 347 -5.75 3.05 18.72
N THR A 348 -4.52 3.50 18.96
CA THR A 348 -3.61 3.98 17.93
C THR A 348 -2.22 3.39 18.17
N LEU A 349 -1.52 2.97 17.11
CA LEU A 349 -0.08 2.83 17.25
C LEU A 349 0.49 4.18 17.70
N PRO A 350 1.61 4.19 18.46
CA PRO A 350 2.33 5.43 18.67
C PRO A 350 2.49 6.12 17.31
N GLU A 351 2.20 7.41 17.22
CA GLU A 351 2.36 8.21 15.99
C GLU A 351 3.78 8.07 15.38
N GLN A 352 4.70 7.55 16.19
CA GLN A 352 6.09 7.23 15.89
C GLN A 352 6.33 5.79 15.42
N SER A 353 5.31 4.99 15.08
CA SER A 353 5.58 3.65 14.53
C SER A 353 6.22 3.80 13.15
N ILE A 354 7.51 3.52 13.12
CA ILE A 354 8.39 3.56 11.95
C ILE A 354 8.40 2.24 11.18
N PHE A 355 7.79 1.19 11.73
CA PHE A 355 7.72 -0.13 11.14
C PHE A 355 6.27 -0.59 11.03
N ASP A 356 5.95 -1.25 9.93
CA ASP A 356 4.79 -2.13 9.82
C ASP A 356 5.23 -3.57 10.08
N ARG A 357 4.39 -4.30 10.81
CA ARG A 357 4.52 -5.75 10.98
C ARG A 357 3.94 -6.46 9.76
N LEU A 358 4.69 -7.38 9.18
CA LEU A 358 4.14 -8.33 8.22
C LEU A 358 3.45 -9.46 9.01
N PRO A 359 2.13 -9.68 8.84
CA PRO A 359 1.42 -10.73 9.56
C PRO A 359 1.68 -12.12 8.95
N VAL A 360 1.58 -13.15 9.78
CA VAL A 360 1.47 -14.53 9.28
C VAL A 360 0.07 -14.74 8.72
N GLN A 361 -0.09 -15.55 7.66
CA GLN A 361 -1.41 -15.81 7.07
C GLN A 361 -2.48 -16.21 8.11
N ASP A 362 -2.09 -17.02 9.10
CA ASP A 362 -3.01 -17.52 10.13
C ASP A 362 -3.47 -16.43 11.12
N GLU A 363 -2.78 -15.28 11.17
CA GLU A 363 -3.12 -14.11 11.97
C GLU A 363 -4.08 -13.15 11.25
N LEU A 364 -4.24 -13.29 9.92
CA LEU A 364 -5.05 -12.37 9.11
C LEU A 364 -6.49 -12.28 9.63
N TYR A 365 -7.10 -13.42 9.99
CA TYR A 365 -8.45 -13.43 10.51
C TYR A 365 -8.57 -12.59 11.80
N ASP A 366 -7.63 -12.74 12.73
CA ASP A 366 -7.71 -12.06 14.04
C ASP A 366 -7.49 -10.55 13.89
N ILE A 367 -6.56 -10.14 13.02
CA ILE A 367 -6.30 -8.74 12.69
C ILE A 367 -7.54 -8.11 12.03
N LEU A 368 -8.14 -8.81 11.06
CA LEU A 368 -9.32 -8.35 10.34
C LEU A 368 -10.57 -8.33 11.25
N ALA A 369 -10.76 -9.33 12.09
CA ALA A 369 -11.85 -9.37 13.07
C ALA A 369 -11.76 -8.19 14.04
N TYR A 370 -10.55 -7.87 14.51
CA TYR A 370 -10.33 -6.68 15.34
C TYR A 370 -10.67 -5.40 14.59
N ALA A 371 -10.12 -5.20 13.38
CA ALA A 371 -10.40 -4.00 12.59
C ALA A 371 -11.90 -3.86 12.24
N HIS A 372 -12.61 -4.97 12.07
CA HIS A 372 -14.03 -5.00 11.75
C HIS A 372 -14.96 -4.95 12.97
N ARG A 373 -14.44 -4.82 14.20
CA ARG A 373 -15.25 -4.85 15.46
C ARG A 373 -16.40 -3.83 15.53
N THR A 374 -16.38 -2.81 14.67
CA THR A 374 -17.44 -1.79 14.56
C THR A 374 -18.23 -1.88 13.25
N HIS A 375 -18.15 -3.01 12.55
CA HIS A 375 -18.88 -3.30 11.30
C HIS A 375 -18.69 -2.27 10.19
N GLN A 376 -17.46 -1.74 10.08
CA GLN A 376 -17.11 -0.78 9.04
C GLN A 376 -16.90 -1.47 7.68
N ASN A 377 -17.03 -0.71 6.60
CA ASN A 377 -16.77 -1.20 5.24
C ASN A 377 -15.29 -1.56 5.01
N SER A 378 -15.03 -2.27 3.90
CA SER A 378 -13.71 -2.79 3.51
C SER A 378 -12.63 -1.70 3.41
N THR A 379 -12.98 -0.48 3.00
CA THR A 379 -12.06 0.65 2.89
C THR A 379 -11.60 1.13 4.26
N ASN A 380 -12.54 1.43 5.16
CA ASN A 380 -12.22 1.90 6.50
C ASN A 380 -11.47 0.84 7.31
N MET A 381 -11.85 -0.43 7.14
CA MET A 381 -11.17 -1.57 7.75
C MET A 381 -9.72 -1.68 7.26
N THR A 382 -9.46 -1.50 5.96
CA THR A 382 -8.09 -1.50 5.42
C THR A 382 -7.26 -0.33 5.96
N ASP A 383 -7.86 0.86 6.08
CA ASP A 383 -7.18 2.01 6.66
C ASP A 383 -6.91 1.85 8.17
N GLU A 384 -7.81 1.19 8.90
CA GLU A 384 -7.58 0.82 10.30
C GLU A 384 -6.43 -0.17 10.44
N VAL A 385 -6.38 -1.21 9.61
CA VAL A 385 -5.25 -2.16 9.61
C VAL A 385 -3.92 -1.47 9.33
N ARG A 386 -3.88 -0.51 8.40
CA ARG A 386 -2.70 0.31 8.14
C ARG A 386 -2.34 1.19 9.34
N ARG A 387 -3.33 1.81 10.00
CA ARG A 387 -3.10 2.61 11.22
C ARG A 387 -2.55 1.75 12.37
N MET A 388 -2.98 0.50 12.48
CA MET A 388 -2.44 -0.50 13.42
C MET A 388 -1.06 -1.03 13.05
N GLY A 389 -0.53 -0.64 11.88
CA GLY A 389 0.79 -1.01 11.39
C GLY A 389 0.96 -2.47 11.06
N PHE A 390 -0.02 -3.01 10.35
CA PHE A 390 0.16 -4.23 9.59
C PHE A 390 0.33 -3.91 8.12
N ALA A 391 1.34 -4.51 7.50
CA ALA A 391 1.58 -4.42 6.08
C ALA A 391 0.91 -5.58 5.32
N HIS A 392 0.81 -5.43 4.00
CA HIS A 392 0.36 -6.47 3.05
C HIS A 392 -1.05 -7.03 3.25
N ILE A 393 -1.85 -6.46 4.14
CA ILE A 393 -3.30 -6.69 4.16
C ILE A 393 -3.93 -5.74 3.13
N THR A 394 -4.43 -6.33 2.04
CA THR A 394 -4.97 -5.57 0.91
C THR A 394 -6.48 -5.39 1.01
N TRP A 395 -7.02 -4.40 0.29
CA TRP A 395 -8.46 -4.15 0.24
C TRP A 395 -9.29 -5.40 -0.14
N PRO A 396 -8.91 -6.21 -1.16
CA PRO A 396 -9.63 -7.45 -1.45
C PRO A 396 -9.71 -8.45 -0.29
N MET A 397 -8.70 -8.50 0.57
CA MET A 397 -8.71 -9.39 1.75
C MET A 397 -9.71 -8.91 2.80
N ALA A 398 -9.74 -7.59 3.05
CA ALA A 398 -10.74 -6.98 3.91
C ALA A 398 -12.15 -7.14 3.32
N ASP A 399 -12.29 -7.01 2.01
CA ASP A 399 -13.56 -7.14 1.31
C ASP A 399 -14.15 -8.55 1.40
N ILE A 400 -13.33 -9.59 1.23
CA ILE A 400 -13.73 -10.98 1.50
C ILE A 400 -14.25 -11.11 2.94
N PHE A 401 -13.58 -10.49 3.91
CA PHE A 401 -14.00 -10.58 5.32
C PHE A 401 -15.36 -9.91 5.55
N VAL A 402 -15.57 -8.70 5.02
CA VAL A 402 -16.83 -7.94 5.15
C VAL A 402 -18.00 -8.68 4.49
N HIS A 403 -17.80 -9.26 3.30
CA HIS A 403 -18.84 -10.04 2.62
C HIS A 403 -19.22 -11.33 3.33
N LEU A 404 -18.32 -11.90 4.15
CA LEU A 404 -18.59 -13.08 4.95
C LEU A 404 -19.15 -12.73 6.34
N CYS A 405 -19.24 -11.44 6.70
CA CYS A 405 -19.75 -11.03 8.00
C CYS A 405 -21.28 -11.16 8.01
N PRO A 406 -21.88 -11.89 8.97
CA PRO A 406 -23.34 -12.11 9.01
C PRO A 406 -24.15 -10.82 9.21
N VAL A 407 -23.53 -9.76 9.75
CA VAL A 407 -24.16 -8.46 9.99
C VAL A 407 -24.06 -7.55 8.76
N CYS A 408 -22.93 -7.59 8.05
CA CYS A 408 -22.65 -6.67 6.94
C CYS A 408 -22.93 -7.25 5.56
N ALA A 409 -22.92 -8.57 5.43
CA ALA A 409 -23.24 -9.23 4.17
C ALA A 409 -24.61 -8.72 3.69
N PRO A 410 -24.73 -8.34 2.41
CA PRO A 410 -26.04 -8.03 1.86
C PRO A 410 -26.90 -9.27 2.09
N LYS A 411 -27.92 -9.15 2.95
CA LYS A 411 -28.99 -10.15 2.97
C LYS A 411 -29.50 -10.11 1.54
N ASP A 412 -29.28 -11.19 0.78
CA ASP A 412 -29.91 -11.37 -0.53
C ASP A 412 -31.36 -11.02 -0.30
N SER A 413 -31.72 -9.81 -0.72
CA SER A 413 -32.94 -9.16 -0.29
C SER A 413 -34.00 -9.88 -1.06
N ASP A 414 -34.50 -10.95 -0.44
CA ASP A 414 -35.71 -11.69 -0.69
C ASP A 414 -36.35 -11.23 -2.01
N SER A 415 -35.75 -11.64 -3.13
CA SER A 415 -36.29 -11.38 -4.46
C SER A 415 -37.46 -12.34 -4.70
N GLY A 416 -38.31 -12.49 -3.69
CA GLY A 416 -39.69 -12.88 -3.77
C GLY A 416 -40.55 -11.64 -3.99
N GLU A 417 -40.32 -10.91 -5.09
CA GLU A 417 -41.46 -10.36 -5.80
C GLU A 417 -42.23 -11.58 -6.31
N SER A 418 -43.13 -12.09 -5.47
CA SER A 418 -44.23 -12.91 -5.90
C SER A 418 -44.98 -12.11 -6.95
N LEU A 419 -44.72 -12.44 -8.22
CA LEU A 419 -45.70 -12.28 -9.29
C LEU A 419 -46.96 -13.04 -8.85
N GLN A 420 -47.81 -12.36 -8.08
CA GLN A 420 -49.23 -12.64 -8.06
C GLN A 420 -49.74 -12.11 -9.40
N ASP A 421 -49.80 -13.02 -10.37
CA ASP A 421 -50.63 -12.85 -11.55
C ASP A 421 -52.09 -12.77 -11.08
N ASP A 422 -52.67 -11.56 -11.19
CA ASP A 422 -54.13 -11.33 -11.20
C ASP A 422 -54.71 -11.59 -12.59
#